data_AF-A0A2G6HV01-F1
#
_entry.id   AF-A0A2G6HV01-F1
#
_cell.length_a   1.000
_cell.length_b   1.000
_cell.length_c   1.000
_cell.angle_alpha   90.00
_cell.angle_beta   90.00
_cell.angle_gamma   90.00
#
_symmetry.space_group_name_H-M   'P 1'
#
loop_
_entity.id
_entity.type
_entity.pdbx_description
1 polymer ?
#
loop_
_entity_poly.entity_id
_entity_poly.type
_entity_poly.pdbx_seq_one_letter_code
_entity_poly.pdbx_strand_id
1 'polypeptide(L)'
;MVGVFAIGLVVAFLTDETTGLKPGGYIVPGYLAISFYEPARLAATLLTVLGVILILTAANKVMLLYGNRRFAFALLTGCVLKLALATTLPLLGFAPVGLLIIGFVIPGLTGHACYRQGTLKTLASVALATSTTKLIAMAVIG
;
A
#
# COMPACT_ATOMS: atom_id res chain seq x y z
N MET A 1 -9.64 9.15 14.55
CA MET A 1 -8.81 8.96 13.33
C MET A 1 -7.33 8.77 13.66
N VAL A 2 -6.68 9.68 14.41
CA VAL A 2 -5.25 9.55 14.77
C VAL A 2 -4.95 8.31 15.63
N GLY A 3 -5.83 7.95 16.57
CA GLY A 3 -5.65 6.76 17.43
C GLY A 3 -5.56 5.44 16.65
N VAL A 4 -6.43 5.25 15.65
CA VAL A 4 -6.41 4.04 14.79
C VAL A 4 -5.13 3.96 13.95
N PHE A 5 -4.65 5.12 13.47
CA PHE A 5 -3.38 5.18 12.75
C PHE A 5 -2.19 4.75 13.62
N ALA A 6 -2.12 5.29 14.84
CA ALA A 6 -1.04 4.97 15.78
C ALA A 6 -1.05 3.48 16.16
N ILE A 7 -2.24 2.92 16.44
CA ILE A 7 -2.40 1.48 16.72
C ILE A 7 -1.92 0.65 15.52
N GLY A 8 -2.34 1.01 14.30
CA GLY A 8 -1.92 0.27 13.11
C GLY A 8 -0.43 0.35 12.82
N LEU A 9 0.22 1.48 13.12
CA LEU A 9 1.67 1.61 13.00
C LEU A 9 2.42 0.74 14.01
N VAL A 10 1.95 0.69 15.26
CA VAL A 10 2.51 -0.18 16.32
C VAL A 10 2.30 -1.66 15.96
N VAL A 11 1.12 -2.03 15.48
CA VAL A 11 0.83 -3.40 15.04
C VAL A 11 1.68 -3.79 13.84
N ALA A 12 1.86 -2.90 12.85
CA ALA A 12 2.74 -3.16 11.71
C ALA A 12 4.18 -3.41 12.15
N PHE A 13 4.65 -2.63 13.12
CA PHE A 13 5.99 -2.75 13.69
C PHE A 13 6.16 -4.09 14.41
N LEU A 14 5.24 -4.44 15.31
CA LEU A 14 5.24 -5.73 16.01
C LEU A 14 5.10 -6.91 15.04
N THR A 15 4.33 -6.76 13.96
CA THR A 15 4.19 -7.82 12.96
C THR A 15 5.49 -8.02 12.19
N ASP A 16 6.21 -6.93 11.84
CA ASP A 16 7.53 -7.04 11.22
C ASP A 16 8.54 -7.71 12.16
N GLU A 17 8.51 -7.38 13.45
CA GLU A 17 9.44 -7.93 14.43
C GLU A 17 9.17 -9.40 14.76
N THR A 18 7.89 -9.81 14.78
CA THR A 18 7.49 -11.20 15.10
C THR A 18 7.54 -12.14 13.89
N THR A 19 7.17 -11.66 12.69
CA THR A 19 7.09 -12.51 11.50
C THR A 19 8.24 -12.29 10.51
N GLY A 20 9.03 -11.23 10.67
CA GLY A 20 10.08 -10.83 9.71
C GLY A 20 9.54 -10.37 8.35
N LEU A 21 8.21 -10.25 8.20
CA LEU A 21 7.53 -9.85 6.97
C LEU A 21 7.19 -8.36 7.03
N LYS A 22 7.59 -7.63 5.99
CA LYS A 22 7.38 -6.18 5.88
C LYS A 22 6.04 -5.95 5.19
N PRO A 23 5.01 -5.45 5.88
CA PRO A 23 3.67 -5.31 5.33
C PRO A 23 3.56 -4.09 4.42
N GLY A 24 4.36 -4.04 3.36
CA GLY A 24 4.35 -2.92 2.43
C GLY A 24 4.87 -1.60 3.00
N GLY A 25 5.28 -1.55 4.28
CA GLY A 25 5.68 -0.34 5.02
C GLY A 25 4.81 -0.13 6.26
N TYR A 26 5.40 0.34 7.37
CA TYR A 26 4.69 0.45 8.66
C TYR A 26 3.44 1.34 8.63
N ILE A 27 3.39 2.27 7.68
CA ILE A 27 2.31 3.23 7.49
C ILE A 27 1.09 2.57 6.79
N VAL A 28 1.30 1.51 6.02
CA VAL A 28 0.28 0.90 5.14
C VAL A 28 -0.90 0.27 5.89
N PRO A 29 -0.71 -0.64 6.86
CA PRO A 29 -1.84 -1.28 7.55
C PRO A 29 -2.63 -0.29 8.43
N GLY A 30 -1.97 0.73 9.02
CA GLY A 30 -2.66 1.78 9.77
C GLY A 30 -3.59 2.62 8.91
N TYR A 31 -3.21 2.89 7.67
CA TYR A 31 -4.09 3.56 6.71
C TYR A 31 -5.19 2.66 6.17
N LEU A 32 -4.88 1.40 5.85
CA LEU A 32 -5.89 0.44 5.38
C LEU A 32 -6.97 0.17 6.43
N ALA A 33 -6.61 0.17 7.73
CA ALA A 33 -7.56 0.04 8.83
C ALA A 33 -8.54 1.23 8.90
N ILE A 34 -8.08 2.45 8.64
CA ILE A 34 -8.93 3.65 8.62
C ILE A 34 -9.86 3.64 7.40
N SER A 35 -9.34 3.25 6.24
CA SER A 35 -10.10 3.18 4.99
C SER A 35 -10.92 1.89 4.83
N PHE A 36 -11.04 1.07 5.88
CA PHE A 36 -11.78 -0.20 5.83
C PHE A 36 -13.25 -0.01 5.45
N TYR A 37 -13.84 1.14 5.83
CA TYR A 37 -15.25 1.44 5.56
C TYR A 37 -15.51 2.01 4.15
N GLU A 38 -14.46 2.24 3.35
CA GLU A 38 -14.58 2.73 1.98
C GLU A 38 -13.98 1.70 0.99
N PRO A 39 -14.75 0.70 0.55
CA PRO A 39 -14.25 -0.37 -0.32
C PRO A 39 -13.70 0.14 -1.65
N ALA A 40 -14.22 1.26 -2.16
CA ALA A 40 -13.73 1.91 -3.37
C ALA A 40 -12.27 2.41 -3.22
N ARG A 41 -11.89 2.91 -2.04
CA ARG A 41 -10.51 3.37 -1.75
C ARG A 41 -9.53 2.21 -1.69
N LEU A 42 -9.95 1.13 -1.02
CA LEU A 42 -9.18 -0.11 -0.93
C LEU A 42 -8.93 -0.71 -2.32
N ALA A 43 -9.98 -0.84 -3.14
CA ALA A 43 -9.87 -1.37 -4.49
C ALA A 43 -8.96 -0.52 -5.39
N ALA A 44 -9.11 0.81 -5.36
CA ALA A 44 -8.26 1.71 -6.14
C ALA A 44 -6.78 1.61 -5.73
N THR A 45 -6.50 1.52 -4.43
CA THR A 45 -5.14 1.37 -3.91
C THR A 45 -4.53 0.02 -4.31
N LEU A 46 -5.29 -1.08 -4.21
CA LEU A 46 -4.87 -2.41 -4.64
C LEU A 46 -4.58 -2.47 -6.14
N LEU A 47 -5.45 -1.91 -6.99
CA LEU A 47 -5.23 -1.81 -8.43
C LEU A 47 -3.97 -1.02 -8.76
N THR A 48 -3.74 0.08 -8.05
CA THR A 48 -2.51 0.88 -8.22
C THR A 48 -1.27 0.09 -7.82
N VAL A 49 -1.31 -0.65 -6.70
CA VAL A 49 -0.22 -1.52 -6.26
C VAL A 49 0.09 -2.60 -7.31
N LEU A 50 -0.94 -3.22 -7.91
CA LEU A 50 -0.77 -4.19 -8.99
C LEU A 50 -0.09 -3.56 -10.21
N GLY A 51 -0.50 -2.35 -10.60
CA GLY A 51 0.14 -1.57 -11.65
C GLY A 51 1.62 -1.29 -11.35
N VAL A 52 1.94 -0.86 -10.13
CA VAL A 52 3.33 -0.62 -9.69
C VAL A 52 4.15 -1.89 -9.79
N ILE A 53 3.63 -3.04 -9.35
CA ILE A 53 4.34 -4.33 -9.41
C ILE A 53 4.61 -4.72 -10.86
N LEU A 54 3.63 -4.57 -11.75
CA LEU A 54 3.77 -4.93 -13.15
C LEU A 54 4.83 -4.06 -13.84
N ILE A 55 4.78 -2.74 -13.63
CA ILE A 55 5.77 -1.80 -14.15
C ILE A 55 7.14 -2.08 -13.56
N LEU A 56 7.25 -2.33 -12.25
CA LEU A 56 8.54 -2.67 -11.62
C LEU A 56 9.13 -3.96 -12.18
N THR A 57 8.30 -4.98 -12.42
CA THR A 57 8.77 -6.27 -12.95
C THR A 57 9.23 -6.13 -14.40
N ALA A 58 8.51 -5.35 -15.21
CA ALA A 58 8.91 -5.03 -16.57
C ALA A 58 10.18 -4.15 -16.61
N ALA A 59 10.23 -3.09 -15.80
CA ALA A 59 11.37 -2.18 -15.71
C ALA A 59 12.62 -2.88 -15.18
N ASN A 60 12.49 -3.84 -14.26
CA ASN A 60 13.65 -4.59 -13.77
C ASN A 60 14.29 -5.46 -14.86
N LYS A 61 13.48 -6.04 -15.76
CA LYS A 61 13.99 -6.80 -16.92
C LYS A 61 14.82 -5.94 -17.88
N VAL A 62 14.49 -4.65 -18.03
CA VAL A 62 15.15 -3.74 -18.97
C VAL A 62 16.30 -2.97 -18.32
N MET A 63 16.11 -2.48 -17.09
CA MET A 63 17.03 -1.52 -16.47
C MET A 63 17.97 -2.08 -15.42
N LEU A 64 17.95 -3.39 -15.10
CA LEU A 64 18.79 -3.98 -14.04
C LEU A 64 18.90 -3.06 -12.82
N LEU A 65 17.76 -2.56 -12.36
CA LEU A 65 17.70 -1.70 -11.17
C LEU A 65 18.30 -2.54 -10.03
N TYR A 66 19.17 -2.01 -9.16
CA TYR A 66 19.70 -2.72 -7.99
C TYR A 66 19.67 -1.82 -6.75
N GLY A 67 19.50 -2.42 -5.56
CA GLY A 67 19.54 -1.72 -4.26
C GLY A 67 18.53 -0.58 -4.12
N ASN A 68 19.00 0.57 -3.63
CA ASN A 68 18.18 1.77 -3.35
C ASN A 68 17.55 2.40 -4.60
N ARG A 69 18.13 2.18 -5.79
CA ARG A 69 17.55 2.68 -7.05
C ARG A 69 16.21 2.01 -7.36
N ARG A 70 16.03 0.74 -6.98
CA ARG A 70 14.74 0.02 -7.09
C ARG A 70 13.66 0.67 -6.22
N PHE A 71 14.03 1.12 -5.02
CA PHE A 71 13.10 1.75 -4.09
C PHE A 71 12.61 3.11 -4.63
N ALA A 72 13.55 3.95 -5.06
CA ALA A 72 13.21 5.25 -5.66
C ALA A 72 12.33 5.08 -6.90
N PHE A 73 12.65 4.12 -7.77
CA PHE A 73 11.85 3.84 -8.97
C PHE A 73 10.44 3.36 -8.62
N ALA A 74 10.29 2.49 -7.61
CA ALA A 74 8.98 2.04 -7.13
C ALA A 74 8.12 3.22 -6.62
N LEU A 75 8.75 4.12 -5.87
CA LEU A 75 8.10 5.29 -5.32
C LEU A 75 7.66 6.27 -6.42
N LEU A 76 8.55 6.54 -7.38
CA LEU A 76 8.25 7.37 -8.55
C LEU A 76 7.14 6.74 -9.40
N THR A 77 7.19 5.43 -9.64
CA THR A 77 6.17 4.70 -10.40
C THR A 77 4.80 4.80 -9.73
N GLY A 78 4.75 4.64 -8.40
CA GLY A 78 3.51 4.83 -7.63
C GLY A 78 2.96 6.25 -7.72
N CYS A 79 3.83 7.25 -7.70
CA CYS A 79 3.45 8.65 -7.86
C CYS A 79 2.91 8.94 -9.26
N VAL A 80 3.60 8.49 -10.30
CA VAL A 80 3.20 8.67 -11.70
C VAL A 80 1.88 7.97 -12.00
N LEU A 81 1.71 6.72 -11.54
CA LEU A 81 0.44 6.01 -11.68
C LEU A 81 -0.69 6.74 -10.96
N LYS A 82 -0.47 7.19 -9.72
CA LYS A 82 -1.49 7.96 -9.00
C LYS A 82 -1.87 9.24 -9.77
N LEU A 83 -0.89 9.97 -10.30
CA LEU A 83 -1.13 11.19 -11.06
C LEU A 83 -1.91 10.89 -12.35
N ALA A 84 -1.52 9.84 -13.08
CA ALA A 84 -2.21 9.39 -14.28
C ALA A 84 -3.66 8.96 -14.01
N LEU A 85 -3.90 8.21 -12.93
CA LEU A 85 -5.26 7.86 -12.50
C LEU A 85 -6.05 9.10 -12.05
N ALA A 86 -5.41 10.03 -11.36
CA ALA A 86 -6.06 11.25 -10.89
C ALA A 86 -6.48 12.18 -12.04
N THR A 87 -5.82 12.14 -13.20
CA THR A 87 -6.19 12.93 -14.38
C THR A 87 -7.16 12.20 -15.32
N THR A 88 -7.01 10.89 -15.48
CA THR A 88 -7.81 10.09 -16.44
C THR A 88 -9.21 9.73 -15.92
N LEU A 89 -9.37 9.42 -14.64
CA LEU A 89 -10.68 8.99 -14.11
C LEU A 89 -11.75 10.10 -14.03
N PRO A 90 -11.42 11.37 -13.71
CA PRO A 90 -12.38 12.45 -13.79
C PRO A 90 -12.90 12.68 -15.22
N LEU A 91 -12.06 12.46 -16.23
CA LEU A 91 -12.44 12.55 -17.65
C LEU A 91 -13.43 11.45 -18.07
N LEU A 92 -13.46 10.32 -17.35
CA LEU A 92 -14.39 9.20 -17.56
C LEU A 92 -15.67 9.32 -16.73
N GLY A 93 -15.89 10.43 -16.02
CA GLY A 93 -17.10 10.65 -15.22
C GLY A 93 -17.13 9.91 -13.88
N PHE A 94 -16.03 9.27 -13.48
CA PHE A 94 -15.89 8.68 -12.15
C PHE A 94 -15.48 9.76 -11.13
N ALA A 95 -16.02 9.68 -9.91
CA ALA A 95 -15.66 10.54 -8.78
C ALA A 95 -14.13 10.65 -8.62
N PRO A 96 -13.58 11.77 -8.09
CA PRO A 96 -12.14 12.03 -8.10
C PRO A 96 -11.37 10.94 -7.33
N VAL A 97 -10.82 9.98 -8.07
CA VAL A 97 -10.04 8.86 -7.54
C VAL A 97 -8.71 9.33 -6.94
N GLY A 98 -8.32 10.58 -7.23
CA GLY A 98 -7.25 11.27 -6.50
C GLY A 98 -7.47 11.35 -4.98
N LEU A 99 -8.74 11.33 -4.52
CA LEU A 99 -9.11 11.18 -3.10
C LEU A 99 -9.26 9.72 -2.65
N LEU A 100 -9.29 8.75 -3.56
CA LEU A 100 -9.49 7.34 -3.24
C LEU A 100 -8.17 6.58 -3.00
N ILE A 101 -7.08 7.00 -3.66
CA ILE A 101 -5.75 6.37 -3.49
C ILE A 101 -5.09 6.97 -2.25
N ILE A 102 -4.89 6.13 -1.23
CA ILE A 102 -4.31 6.55 0.03
C ILE A 102 -2.84 6.87 -0.16
N GLY A 103 -2.47 8.15 0.02
CA GLY A 103 -1.10 8.61 -0.12
C GLY A 103 -0.52 8.43 -1.54
N PHE A 104 0.58 9.10 -1.85
CA PHE A 104 1.38 8.83 -3.05
C PHE A 104 2.48 7.80 -2.77
N VAL A 105 2.83 7.64 -1.49
CA VAL A 105 3.93 6.79 -1.03
C VAL A 105 3.51 5.34 -0.87
N ILE A 106 2.28 5.07 -0.44
CA ILE A 106 1.78 3.73 -0.09
C ILE A 106 1.83 2.75 -1.27
N PRO A 107 1.35 3.09 -2.49
CA PRO A 107 1.40 2.14 -3.60
C PRO A 107 2.83 1.78 -4.00
N GLY A 108 3.74 2.75 -3.95
CA GLY A 108 5.16 2.58 -4.26
C GLY A 108 5.89 1.73 -3.21
N LEU A 109 5.63 1.99 -1.93
CA LEU A 109 6.16 1.23 -0.80
C LEU A 109 5.67 -0.23 -0.82
N THR A 110 4.36 -0.44 -0.98
CA THR A 110 3.76 -1.79 -1.05
C THR A 110 4.21 -2.54 -2.29
N GLY A 111 4.29 -1.87 -3.45
CA GLY A 111 4.81 -2.48 -4.69
C GLY A 111 6.26 -2.92 -4.55
N HIS A 112 7.10 -2.10 -3.91
CA HIS A 112 8.49 -2.46 -3.62
C HIS A 112 8.60 -3.66 -2.67
N ALA A 113 7.78 -3.71 -1.61
CA ALA A 113 7.74 -4.84 -0.69
C ALA A 113 7.26 -6.13 -1.38
N CYS A 114 6.20 -6.05 -2.20
CA CYS A 114 5.72 -7.15 -3.03
C CYS A 114 6.81 -7.70 -3.94
N TYR A 115 7.61 -6.82 -4.54
CA TYR A 115 8.73 -7.25 -5.39
C TYR A 115 9.84 -7.95 -4.59
N ARG A 116 10.12 -7.52 -3.35
CA ARG A 116 11.22 -8.05 -2.53
C ARG A 116 10.88 -9.32 -1.76
N GLN A 117 9.66 -9.42 -1.22
CA GLN A 117 9.20 -10.55 -0.41
C GLN A 117 8.26 -11.51 -1.16
N GLY A 118 7.82 -11.14 -2.37
CA GLY A 118 6.82 -11.87 -3.13
C GLY A 118 5.41 -11.32 -2.86
N THR A 119 4.62 -11.20 -3.93
CA THR A 119 3.28 -10.59 -3.91
C THR A 119 2.36 -11.30 -2.92
N LEU A 120 2.40 -12.64 -2.88
CA LEU A 120 1.55 -13.45 -2.03
C LEU A 120 1.87 -13.27 -0.55
N LYS A 121 3.17 -13.25 -0.19
CA LYS A 121 3.61 -13.06 1.21
C LYS A 121 3.31 -11.65 1.70
N THR A 122 3.49 -10.65 0.84
CA THR A 122 3.24 -9.25 1.18
C THR A 122 1.74 -9.00 1.34
N LEU A 123 0.90 -9.45 0.41
CA LEU A 123 -0.55 -9.35 0.54
C LEU A 123 -1.08 -10.09 1.77
N ALA A 124 -0.56 -11.30 2.06
CA ALA A 124 -0.92 -12.04 3.26
C ALA A 124 -0.52 -11.29 4.54
N SER A 125 0.70 -10.74 4.60
CA SER A 125 1.15 -9.95 5.76
C SER A 125 0.34 -8.67 5.95
N VAL A 126 -0.02 -7.98 4.87
CA VAL A 126 -0.87 -6.78 4.90
C VAL A 126 -2.27 -7.15 5.36
N ALA A 127 -2.85 -8.24 4.84
CA ALA A 127 -4.18 -8.71 5.24
C ALA A 127 -4.22 -9.10 6.73
N LEU A 128 -3.21 -9.84 7.21
CA LEU A 128 -3.08 -10.22 8.61
C LEU A 128 -2.90 -8.97 9.50
N ALA A 129 -1.95 -8.10 9.18
CA ALA A 129 -1.71 -6.89 9.96
C ALA A 129 -2.94 -5.96 9.97
N THR A 130 -3.64 -5.82 8.86
CA THR A 130 -4.87 -5.01 8.76
C THR A 130 -6.00 -5.64 9.59
N SER A 131 -6.20 -6.97 9.51
CA SER A 131 -7.21 -7.69 10.29
C SER A 131 -6.94 -7.56 11.79
N THR A 132 -5.71 -7.81 12.23
CA THR A 132 -5.29 -7.67 13.63
C THR A 132 -5.42 -6.23 14.12
N THR A 133 -5.01 -5.25 13.33
CA THR A 133 -5.19 -3.82 13.65
C THR A 133 -6.66 -3.48 13.85
N LYS A 134 -7.54 -3.97 12.98
CA LYS A 134 -8.98 -3.71 13.08
C LYS A 134 -9.60 -4.36 14.30
N LEU A 135 -9.21 -5.60 14.62
CA LEU A 135 -9.66 -6.30 15.83
C LEU A 135 -9.25 -5.55 17.10
N ILE A 136 -7.99 -5.12 17.19
CA ILE A 136 -7.49 -4.35 18.32
C ILE A 136 -8.17 -2.98 18.39
N ALA A 137 -8.32 -2.29 17.27
CA ALA A 137 -9.00 -1.00 17.23
C ALA A 137 -10.47 -1.13 17.67
N MET A 138 -11.16 -2.20 17.28
CA MET A 138 -12.53 -2.47 17.72
C MET A 138 -12.62 -2.83 19.22
N ALA A 139 -11.60 -3.50 19.77
CA ALA A 139 -11.55 -3.82 21.20
C ALA A 139 -11.17 -2.62 22.10
N VAL A 140 -10.44 -1.63 21.56
CA VAL A 140 -9.96 -0.46 22.30
C VAL A 140 -10.88 0.75 22.16
N ILE A 141 -11.58 0.88 21.03
CA ILE A 141 -12.40 2.06 20.69
C ILE A 141 -13.91 1.72 20.63
N GLY A 142 -14.28 0.44 20.60
CA GLY A 142 -15.66 -0.02 20.75
C GLY A 142 -16.09 -0.02 22.21
#